data_AF-A0A6H1ZQX0-F1
#
_entry.id   AF-A0A6H1ZQX0-F1
#
_cell.length_a   1.000
_cell.length_b   1.000
_cell.length_c   1.000
_cell.angle_alpha   90.00
_cell.angle_beta   90.00
_cell.angle_gamma   90.00
#
_symmetry.space_group_name_H-M   'P 1'
#
loop_
_entity.id
_entity.type
_entity.pdbx_description
1 polymer ?
#
loop_
_entity_poly.entity_id
_entity_poly.type
_entity_poly.pdbx_seq_one_letter_code
_entity_poly.pdbx_strand_id
1 'polypeptide(L)' 'MSPGDRDKAYQVLRIMEMVRPSDTRGVETFYRHTIKTRGGVVLNVDIDKEDFTPERAAPHLTEAAKNADKILAL' A
#
# COMPACT_ATOMS: atom_id res chain seq x y z
N MET A 1 17.64 -5.63 2.20
CA MET A 1 17.11 -4.35 2.73
C MET A 1 18.24 -3.36 2.63
N SER A 2 18.05 -2.29 1.84
CA SER A 2 19.07 -1.25 1.75
C SER A 2 19.17 -0.52 3.10
N PRO A 3 20.33 0.04 3.47
CA PRO A 3 20.51 0.67 4.78
C PRO A 3 19.49 1.77 5.12
N GLY A 4 18.86 2.40 4.11
CA GLY A 4 17.78 3.41 4.28
C GLY A 4 16.35 2.85 4.47
N ASP A 5 16.14 1.53 4.46
CA ASP A 5 14.82 0.90 4.63
C ASP A 5 14.52 0.50 6.09
N ARG A 6 15.46 0.68 7.01
CA ARG A 6 15.37 0.15 8.39
C ARG A 6 14.32 0.85 9.27
N ASP A 7 13.91 2.07 8.92
CA ASP A 7 12.92 2.87 9.67
C ASP A 7 11.52 2.87 9.04
N LYS A 8 11.32 2.13 7.94
CA LYS A 8 10.01 2.07 7.27
C LYS A 8 9.17 0.92 7.85
N ALA A 9 7.88 1.18 8.07
CA ALA A 9 6.94 0.16 8.53
C ALA A 9 6.72 -0.97 7.50
N TYR A 10 7.09 -0.73 6.24
CA TYR A 10 6.96 -1.66 5.13
C TYR A 10 8.00 -1.42 4.03
N GLN A 11 8.14 -2.38 3.15
CA GLN A 11 8.85 -2.32 1.89
C GLN A 11 7.85 -2.45 0.73
N VAL A 12 7.90 -1.58 -0.27
CA VAL A 12 7.12 -1.75 -1.50
C VAL A 12 7.81 -2.81 -2.38
N LEU A 13 7.05 -3.83 -2.77
CA LEU A 13 7.52 -4.91 -3.65
C LEU A 13 7.13 -4.68 -5.10
N ARG A 14 5.92 -4.17 -5.32
CA ARG A 14 5.36 -3.97 -6.66
C ARG A 14 4.27 -2.90 -6.63
N ILE A 15 4.15 -2.16 -7.72
CA ILE A 15 3.04 -1.25 -7.98
C ILE A 15 2.43 -1.65 -9.32
N MET A 16 1.11 -1.74 -9.39
CA MET A 16 0.38 -2.00 -10.62
C MET A 16 -0.72 -0.96 -10.81
N GLU A 17 -0.85 -0.43 -12.02
CA GLU A 17 -2.03 0.34 -12.41
C GLU A 17 -3.19 -0.63 -12.69
N MET A 18 -4.35 -0.30 -12.14
CA MET A 18 -5.56 -1.11 -12.20
C MET A 18 -6.75 -0.22 -12.57
N VAL A 19 -7.77 -0.83 -13.14
CA VAL A 19 -9.05 -0.17 -13.42
C VAL A 19 -10.19 -0.96 -12.81
N ARG A 20 -11.18 -0.27 -12.23
CA ARG A 20 -12.42 -0.88 -11.75
C ARG A 20 -13.64 -0.11 -12.29
N PRO A 21 -14.78 -0.77 -12.51
CA PRO A 21 -16.04 -0.07 -12.72
C PRO A 21 -16.38 0.80 -11.50
N SER A 22 -16.94 1.98 -11.74
CA SER A 22 -17.47 2.87 -10.72
C SER A 22 -18.88 3.28 -11.10
N ASP A 23 -19.81 3.15 -10.16
CA ASP A 23 -21.22 3.48 -10.38
C ASP A 23 -21.44 4.98 -10.66
N THR A 24 -20.47 5.84 -10.29
CA THR A 24 -20.57 7.29 -10.45
C THR A 24 -19.70 7.86 -11.57
N ARG A 25 -18.59 7.20 -11.91
CA ARG A 25 -17.59 7.72 -12.88
C ARG A 25 -17.36 6.80 -14.09
N GLY A 26 -18.08 5.69 -14.18
CA GLY A 26 -17.92 4.69 -15.24
C GLY A 26 -16.72 3.76 -15.00
N VAL A 27 -15.50 4.28 -15.15
CA VAL A 27 -14.26 3.54 -14.88
C VAL A 27 -13.32 4.39 -14.03
N GLU A 28 -12.82 3.81 -12.95
CA GLU A 28 -11.84 4.43 -12.05
C GLU A 28 -10.48 3.73 -12.15
N THR A 29 -9.42 4.52 -12.26
CA THR A 29 -8.04 4.04 -12.15
C THR A 29 -7.59 4.08 -10.70
N PHE A 30 -6.91 3.03 -10.25
CA PHE A 30 -6.26 2.96 -8.95
C PHE A 30 -4.92 2.22 -9.06
N TYR A 31 -4.06 2.38 -8.06
CA TYR A 31 -2.72 1.81 -8.03
C TYR A 31 -2.60 0.81 -6.88
N ARG A 32 -2.47 -0.47 -7.23
CA ARG A 32 -2.27 -1.55 -6.27
C ARG A 32 -0.80 -1.64 -5.87
N HIS A 33 -0.54 -1.35 -4.61
CA HIS A 33 0.77 -1.49 -3.97
C HIS A 33 0.84 -2.85 -3.27
N THR A 34 1.69 -3.76 -3.75
CA THR A 34 2.09 -4.93 -2.99
C THR A 34 3.21 -4.52 -2.04
N ILE A 35 2.98 -4.63 -0.74
CA ILE A 35 3.96 -4.27 0.30
C ILE A 35 4.28 -5.46 1.19
N LYS A 36 5.49 -5.49 1.72
CA LYS A 36 5.94 -6.40 2.79
C LYS A 36 6.12 -5.61 4.08
N THR A 37 5.40 -5.97 5.13
CA THR A 37 5.51 -5.31 6.44
C THR A 37 6.79 -5.68 7.16
N ARG A 38 7.10 -4.97 8.25
CA ARG A 38 8.20 -5.31 9.15
C ARG A 38 8.01 -6.68 9.79
N GLY A 39 6.78 -7.06 10.14
CA GLY A 39 6.44 -8.40 10.64
C GLY A 39 6.51 -9.50 9.58
N GLY A 40 6.76 -9.15 8.31
CA GLY A 40 6.95 -10.10 7.21
C GLY A 40 5.67 -10.46 6.44
N VAL A 41 4.54 -9.81 6.74
CA VAL A 41 3.27 -10.00 6.03
C VAL A 41 3.34 -9.35 4.66
N VAL A 42 2.85 -10.03 3.63
CA VAL A 42 2.67 -9.45 2.29
C VAL A 42 1.19 -9.13 2.08
N LEU A 43 0.87 -7.88 1.76
CA LEU A 43 -0.49 -7.43 1.49
C LEU A 43 -0.55 -6.51 0.27
N ASN A 44 -1.71 -6.45 -0.36
CA ASN A 44 -2.02 -5.50 -1.42
C ASN A 44 -2.83 -4.34 -0.83
N VAL A 45 -2.40 -3.12 -1.10
CA VAL A 45 -3.09 -1.89 -0.71
C VAL A 45 -3.45 -1.14 -1.99
N ASP A 46 -4.75 -0.89 -2.18
CA ASP A 46 -5.25 -0.16 -3.33
C ASP A 46 -5.27 1.34 -2.99
N ILE A 47 -4.60 2.14 -3.80
CA ILE A 47 -4.48 3.60 -3.65
C ILE A 47 -5.19 4.26 -4.84
N ASP A 48 -6.16 5.12 -4.58
CA ASP A 48 -6.86 5.82 -5.65
C ASP A 48 -5.90 6.75 -6.42
N LYS A 49 -6.21 7.03 -7.68
CA LYS A 49 -5.34 7.84 -8.55
C LYS A 49 -5.03 9.21 -7.95
N GLU A 50 -5.98 9.82 -7.24
CA GLU A 50 -5.81 11.12 -6.59
C GLU A 50 -4.77 11.10 -5.46
N ASP A 51 -4.52 9.94 -4.85
CA ASP A 51 -3.60 9.73 -3.73
C ASP A 51 -2.28 9.06 -4.12
N PHE A 52 -2.02 8.87 -5.42
CA PHE A 52 -0.86 8.14 -5.92
C PHE A 52 0.50 8.85 -5.72
N THR A 53 0.55 10.08 -5.20
CA THR A 53 1.84 10.73 -4.91
C THR A 53 2.52 10.09 -3.70
N PRO A 54 3.86 10.07 -3.62
CA PRO A 54 4.57 9.47 -2.49
C PRO A 54 4.10 10.01 -1.13
N GLU A 55 3.80 11.29 -1.03
CA GLU A 55 3.38 11.97 0.19
C GLU A 55 1.98 11.55 0.63
N ARG A 56 1.08 11.29 -0.33
CA ARG A 56 -0.31 10.89 -0.08
C ARG A 56 -0.45 9.39 0.13
N ALA A 57 0.29 8.57 -0.64
CA ALA A 57 0.28 7.12 -0.51
C ALA A 57 0.96 6.63 0.77
N ALA A 58 2.04 7.29 1.22
CA ALA A 58 2.82 6.89 2.39
C ALA A 58 1.99 6.67 3.68
N PRO A 59 1.07 7.57 4.10
CA PRO A 59 0.24 7.34 5.27
C PRO A 59 -0.65 6.10 5.14
N HIS A 60 -1.30 5.88 3.98
CA HIS A 60 -2.14 4.71 3.74
C HIS A 60 -1.37 3.40 3.85
N LEU A 61 -0.20 3.33 3.21
CA LEU A 61 0.65 2.14 3.23
C LEU A 61 1.24 1.88 4.63
N THR A 62 1.58 2.94 5.36
CA THR A 62 2.09 2.84 6.74
C THR A 62 1.02 2.31 7.68
N GLU A 63 -0.20 2.83 7.59
CA GLU A 63 -1.32 2.38 8.41
C GLU A 63 -1.68 0.92 8.11
N ALA A 64 -1.78 0.55 6.83
CA ALA A 64 -2.07 -0.83 6.41
C ALA A 64 -1.02 -1.81 6.94
N ALA A 65 0.28 -1.45 6.86
CA ALA A 65 1.36 -2.27 7.38
C ALA A 65 1.30 -2.47 8.90
N LYS A 66 1.07 -1.38 9.65
CA LYS A 66 0.94 -1.44 11.12
C LYS A 66 -0.26 -2.28 11.54
N ASN A 67 -1.38 -2.17 10.83
CA ASN A 67 -2.59 -2.94 11.15
C ASN A 67 -2.38 -4.43 10.86
N ALA A 68 -1.76 -4.78 9.73
CA ALA A 68 -1.41 -6.16 9.41
C ALA A 68 -0.47 -6.79 10.45
N ASP A 69 0.58 -6.06 10.87
CA ASP A 69 1.50 -6.55 11.90
C ASP A 69 0.83 -6.72 13.27
N LYS A 70 -0.12 -5.84 13.62
CA LYS A 70 -0.93 -5.99 14.85
C LYS A 70 -1.81 -7.24 14.82
N ILE A 71 -2.44 -7.56 13.69
CA ILE A 71 -3.29 -8.73 13.55
C ILE A 71 -2.48 -10.02 13.68
N LEU A 72 -1.26 -10.07 13.11
CA LEU A 72 -0.40 -11.26 13.22
C LEU A 72 0.19 -11.46 14.62
N ALA A 73 0.32 -10.40 15.41
CA ALA A 73 0.86 -10.45 16.77
C ALA A 73 -0.16 -10.89 17.84
N LEU A 74 -1.43 -11.10 17.46
CA LEU A 74 -2.51 -11.61 18.29
C LEU A 74 -2.62 -13.14 18.17
#